data_AF-A0AAD8DUP0-F1
#
_entry.id   AF-A0AAD8DUP0-F1
#
_cell.length_a   1.000
_cell.length_b   1.000
_cell.length_c   1.000
_cell.angle_alpha   90.00
_cell.angle_beta   90.00
_cell.angle_gamma   90.00
#
_symmetry.space_group_name_H-M   'P 1'
#
loop_
_entity.id
_entity.type
_entity.pdbx_description
1 polymer ?
#
loop_
_entity_poly.entity_id
_entity_poly.type
_entity_poly.pdbx_seq_one_letter_code
_entity_poly.pdbx_strand_id
1 'polypeptide(L)'
;MAHTFTKILSRCKYPNCNYTKLSKLNLNSSFDFKCHKYQLFESNGTCDEENFDLSHTFDCDEWVYDRPDSFVAEFNLGCEDWKRTLVGTMHSVGYMLGLLLVGPLSDKFGRKSVVIFTAVSCAIVGLCKSIVYSYWLYVVLETLEPFLGDCYSATFTLAIETVTKEHRPLIIFVLSMFTTLGGMSLAVIAWLAPNWRIFLIAIYAPGLLYILYIFWMDESVRWLLNKGKKVDVDKMIRQAAKTNRIVIDEMQLSNLKCEENSSKVSLKILVKMTFSSKKLFLRLLCCICMWFTALFNAYSLLINSVSLKGNKYLNYGLTVTTGLPASVVILYLLTKCQRKRPLIFSFLLTGTFCIAHSAMPPDYAWLSVLLYISGKLCSTVAIRIVYIYTSELFPTYTRNTMHALCSALGRVAAIIAPQTPLLIDYWAGLPSLIMGILSLLTACVVTLLPDTSDDVLPDNVGQAEAVGKKEKDADVCPKLEKTKNTDVCSRL
;
A
#
# COMPACT_ATOMS: atom_id res chain seq x y z
N MET A 1 6.77 -19.75 -26.83
CA MET A 1 8.19 -19.39 -26.93
C MET A 1 8.60 -18.81 -25.58
N ALA A 2 9.02 -19.70 -24.67
CA ALA A 2 9.21 -19.42 -23.26
C ALA A 2 10.65 -18.93 -23.04
N HIS A 3 10.84 -17.61 -22.89
CA HIS A 3 12.08 -17.06 -22.36
C HIS A 3 11.96 -16.97 -20.84
N THR A 4 12.68 -17.84 -20.17
CA THR A 4 12.92 -17.88 -18.72
C THR A 4 13.71 -16.62 -18.31
N PHE A 5 13.02 -15.50 -18.07
CA PHE A 5 13.62 -14.26 -17.54
C PHE A 5 13.77 -14.33 -16.01
N THR A 6 14.66 -15.17 -15.52
CA THR A 6 15.10 -15.10 -14.11
C THR A 6 16.62 -15.15 -14.07
N LYS A 7 17.23 -13.96 -13.88
CA LYS A 7 18.68 -13.65 -13.83
C LYS A 7 19.41 -14.02 -15.14
N ILE A 8 19.71 -13.08 -16.04
CA ILE A 8 20.81 -12.11 -15.94
C ILE A 8 20.41 -10.82 -16.67
N LEU A 9 20.67 -9.64 -16.09
CA LEU A 9 20.35 -8.32 -16.69
C LEU A 9 21.58 -7.62 -17.29
N SER A 10 22.76 -7.99 -16.82
CA SER A 10 24.03 -7.29 -17.06
C SER A 10 25.19 -8.26 -16.92
N ARG A 11 26.22 -8.11 -17.76
CA ARG A 11 27.47 -8.88 -17.71
C ARG A 11 28.66 -7.98 -17.93
N CYS A 12 29.83 -8.34 -17.42
CA CYS A 12 31.03 -7.58 -17.68
C CYS A 12 31.38 -7.52 -19.16
N LYS A 13 31.81 -6.34 -19.62
CA LYS A 13 32.23 -6.10 -20.98
C LYS A 13 33.65 -6.64 -21.19
N TYR A 14 33.81 -7.44 -22.23
CA TYR A 14 35.10 -7.96 -22.67
C TYR A 14 35.36 -7.49 -24.10
N PRO A 15 36.34 -6.61 -24.34
CA PRO A 15 36.52 -5.93 -25.63
C PRO A 15 36.71 -6.90 -26.82
N ASN A 16 37.26 -8.10 -26.59
CA ASN A 16 37.58 -9.08 -27.62
C ASN A 16 36.55 -10.23 -27.74
N CYS A 17 35.44 -10.18 -26.99
CA CYS A 17 34.44 -11.25 -26.96
C CYS A 17 33.20 -10.93 -27.81
N ASN A 18 32.73 -11.93 -28.56
CA ASN A 18 31.39 -11.89 -29.16
C ASN A 18 30.33 -12.39 -28.15
N TYR A 19 29.50 -11.48 -27.67
CA TYR A 19 28.63 -11.66 -26.51
C TYR A 19 27.49 -12.67 -26.66
N THR A 20 27.19 -13.14 -27.88
CA THR A 20 26.17 -14.16 -28.14
C THR A 20 26.60 -15.59 -27.79
N LYS A 21 27.91 -15.87 -27.69
CA LYS A 21 28.43 -17.18 -27.25
C LYS A 21 28.57 -17.29 -25.73
N LEU A 22 28.93 -16.19 -25.07
CA LEU A 22 29.09 -16.11 -23.61
C LEU A 22 27.79 -16.39 -22.83
N SER A 23 26.62 -16.22 -23.46
CA SER A 23 25.32 -16.46 -22.83
C SER A 23 25.02 -17.95 -22.58
N LYS A 24 25.73 -18.87 -23.24
CA LYS A 24 25.57 -20.31 -23.03
C LYS A 24 26.41 -20.84 -21.86
N LEU A 25 27.51 -20.17 -21.54
CA LEU A 25 28.44 -20.53 -20.46
C LEU A 25 27.84 -20.38 -19.06
N ASN A 26 27.11 -19.29 -18.83
CA ASN A 26 26.63 -18.92 -17.50
C ASN A 26 25.42 -19.76 -17.01
N LEU A 27 24.88 -20.62 -17.89
CA LEU A 27 23.79 -21.55 -17.55
C LEU A 27 24.31 -22.87 -16.95
N ASN A 28 25.58 -23.20 -17.18
CA ASN A 28 26.18 -24.49 -16.81
C ASN A 28 27.21 -24.41 -15.68
N SER A 29 27.59 -23.21 -15.24
CA SER A 29 28.71 -23.00 -14.33
C SER A 29 28.39 -22.05 -13.17
N SER A 30 29.02 -22.28 -12.01
CA SER A 30 28.88 -21.51 -10.78
C SER A 30 29.76 -20.24 -10.77
N PHE A 31 29.81 -19.49 -11.86
CA PHE A 31 30.69 -18.33 -12.02
C PHE A 31 29.92 -17.01 -11.90
N ASP A 32 30.53 -16.01 -11.23
CA ASP A 32 29.93 -14.67 -11.07
C ASP A 32 30.47 -13.68 -12.11
N PHE A 33 30.05 -13.86 -13.36
CA PHE A 33 30.36 -12.92 -14.45
C PHE A 33 29.56 -11.61 -14.39
N LYS A 34 28.76 -11.40 -13.33
CA LYS A 34 27.90 -10.22 -13.19
C LYS A 34 28.70 -9.02 -12.68
N CYS A 35 29.52 -9.24 -11.66
CA CYS A 35 30.27 -8.18 -10.98
C CYS A 35 31.78 -8.34 -11.00
N HIS A 36 32.25 -9.52 -11.38
CA HIS A 36 33.66 -9.81 -11.48
C HIS A 36 34.02 -10.20 -12.92
N LYS A 37 35.16 -9.71 -13.36
CA LYS A 37 35.80 -10.04 -14.61
C LYS A 37 36.90 -11.06 -14.33
N TYR A 38 36.94 -12.12 -15.11
CA TYR A 38 37.98 -13.15 -15.04
C TYR A 38 39.06 -12.85 -16.07
N GLN A 39 40.32 -13.12 -15.71
CA GLN A 39 41.42 -12.94 -16.64
C GLN A 39 41.31 -13.92 -17.82
N LEU A 40 41.61 -13.48 -19.03
CA LEU A 40 41.72 -14.37 -20.18
C LEU A 40 43.15 -14.91 -20.26
N PHE A 41 43.32 -16.21 -20.49
CA PHE A 41 44.65 -16.79 -20.72
C PHE A 41 45.28 -16.24 -22.00
N GLU A 42 44.49 -16.09 -23.06
CA GLU A 42 44.90 -15.45 -24.31
C GLU A 42 44.08 -14.18 -24.60
N SER A 43 44.77 -13.05 -24.77
CA SER A 43 44.14 -11.75 -25.05
C SER A 43 43.42 -11.71 -26.41
N ASN A 44 43.84 -12.51 -27.39
CA ASN A 44 43.24 -12.61 -28.74
C ASN A 44 42.35 -13.85 -28.92
N GLY A 45 42.18 -14.67 -27.89
CA GLY A 45 41.45 -15.93 -27.97
C GLY A 45 39.93 -15.74 -28.07
N THR A 46 39.24 -16.77 -28.56
CA THR A 46 37.77 -16.86 -28.48
C THR A 46 37.34 -16.97 -27.02
N CYS A 47 36.18 -16.40 -26.68
CA CYS A 47 35.67 -16.38 -25.31
C CYS A 47 34.87 -17.64 -24.99
N ASP A 48 35.61 -18.75 -24.95
CA ASP A 48 35.15 -20.09 -24.59
C ASP A 48 35.53 -20.39 -23.13
N GLU A 49 34.86 -21.38 -22.49
CA GLU A 49 35.01 -21.66 -21.02
C GLU A 49 36.46 -21.87 -20.60
N GLU A 50 37.24 -22.50 -21.46
CA GLU A 50 38.62 -22.93 -21.21
C GLU A 50 39.62 -21.76 -21.20
N ASN A 51 39.24 -20.59 -21.73
CA ASN A 51 40.12 -19.44 -21.85
C ASN A 51 40.01 -18.47 -20.66
N PHE A 52 39.20 -18.80 -19.64
CA PHE A 52 39.06 -17.99 -18.42
C PHE A 52 39.93 -18.55 -17.28
N ASP A 53 40.84 -17.73 -16.79
CA ASP A 53 41.55 -17.97 -15.54
C ASP A 53 40.66 -17.59 -14.35
N LEU A 54 40.23 -18.63 -13.62
CA LEU A 54 39.33 -18.51 -12.48
C LEU A 54 40.04 -18.09 -11.18
N SER A 55 41.38 -18.11 -11.17
CA SER A 55 42.17 -17.75 -9.99
C SER A 55 42.39 -16.25 -9.85
N HIS A 56 42.28 -15.50 -10.95
CA HIS A 56 42.47 -14.06 -11.01
C HIS A 56 41.18 -13.34 -11.40
N THR A 57 40.58 -12.66 -10.42
CA THR A 57 39.37 -11.85 -10.59
C THR A 57 39.67 -10.36 -10.46
N PHE A 58 38.98 -9.57 -11.27
CA PHE A 58 39.01 -8.11 -11.24
C PHE A 58 37.60 -7.56 -11.11
N ASP A 59 37.45 -6.39 -10.50
CA ASP A 59 36.18 -5.69 -10.49
C ASP A 59 35.79 -5.25 -11.90
N CYS A 60 34.49 -5.20 -12.13
CA CYS A 60 33.92 -4.86 -13.43
C CYS A 60 33.80 -3.34 -13.59
N ASP A 61 34.40 -2.78 -14.64
CA ASP A 61 34.30 -1.33 -14.93
C ASP A 61 33.12 -1.00 -15.87
N GLU A 62 32.82 -1.90 -16.82
CA GLU A 62 31.77 -1.69 -17.83
C GLU A 62 30.88 -2.93 -17.97
N TRP A 63 29.57 -2.70 -18.12
CA TRP A 63 28.56 -3.74 -18.28
C TRP A 63 27.90 -3.69 -19.65
N VAL A 64 27.58 -4.87 -20.18
CA VAL A 64 26.69 -5.07 -21.32
C VAL A 64 25.34 -5.54 -20.78
N TYR A 65 24.28 -4.79 -21.09
CA TYR A 65 22.92 -5.07 -20.65
C TYR A 65 22.12 -5.74 -21.77
N ASP A 66 21.33 -6.76 -21.41
CA ASP A 66 20.45 -7.43 -22.38
C ASP A 66 19.28 -6.54 -22.83
N ARG A 67 18.91 -5.55 -21.99
CA ARG A 67 17.95 -4.49 -22.32
C ARG A 67 18.57 -3.12 -22.06
N PRO A 68 19.17 -2.48 -23.08
CA PRO A 68 19.85 -1.20 -22.91
C PRO A 68 18.87 -0.05 -22.61
N ASP A 69 17.59 -0.22 -22.95
CA ASP A 69 16.50 0.72 -22.70
C ASP A 69 15.87 0.59 -21.30
N SER A 70 16.49 -0.19 -20.40
CA SER A 70 16.00 -0.41 -19.04
C SER A 70 16.59 0.58 -18.04
N PHE A 71 15.85 0.86 -16.95
CA PHE A 71 16.30 1.73 -15.86
C PHE A 71 17.66 1.28 -15.28
N VAL A 72 17.88 -0.03 -15.17
CA VAL A 72 19.12 -0.60 -14.64
C VAL A 72 20.30 -0.32 -15.58
N ALA A 73 20.08 -0.45 -16.89
CA ALA A 73 21.12 -0.20 -17.89
C ALA A 73 21.49 1.28 -17.98
N GLU A 74 20.49 2.16 -17.96
CA GLU A 74 20.70 3.59 -18.17
C GLU A 74 21.44 4.28 -17.01
N PHE A 75 21.23 3.83 -15.77
CA PHE A 75 21.96 4.31 -14.60
C PHE A 75 23.16 3.42 -14.21
N ASN A 76 23.52 2.46 -15.07
CA ASN A 76 24.62 1.51 -14.88
C ASN A 76 24.59 0.77 -13.51
N LEU A 77 23.43 0.24 -13.12
CA LEU A 77 23.19 -0.35 -11.79
C LEU A 77 23.44 -1.86 -11.74
N GLY A 78 24.26 -2.41 -12.64
CA GLY A 78 24.46 -3.86 -12.81
C GLY A 78 24.87 -4.58 -11.52
N CYS A 79 25.70 -3.96 -10.70
CA CYS A 79 26.22 -4.51 -9.43
C CYS A 79 25.78 -3.75 -8.19
N GLU A 80 24.92 -2.76 -8.36
CA GLU A 80 24.44 -1.90 -7.27
C GLU A 80 22.97 -2.19 -6.99
N ASP A 81 22.66 -3.45 -6.66
CA ASP A 81 21.27 -3.88 -6.44
C ASP A 81 20.58 -3.10 -5.29
N TRP A 82 21.35 -2.64 -4.29
CA TRP A 82 20.85 -1.78 -3.21
C TRP A 82 20.34 -0.42 -3.71
N LYS A 83 20.89 0.13 -4.81
CA LYS A 83 20.38 1.37 -5.42
C LYS A 83 19.01 1.14 -6.05
N ARG A 84 18.77 -0.03 -6.64
CA ARG A 84 17.47 -0.38 -7.24
C ARG A 84 16.38 -0.47 -6.17
N THR A 85 16.67 -1.06 -5.01
CA THR A 85 15.70 -1.15 -3.90
C THR A 85 15.55 0.16 -3.13
N LEU A 86 16.60 0.99 -3.06
CA LEU A 86 16.56 2.33 -2.45
C LEU A 86 15.44 3.19 -3.06
N VAL A 87 15.25 3.14 -4.38
CA VAL A 87 14.20 3.88 -5.10
C VAL A 87 12.83 3.60 -4.47
N GLY A 88 12.48 2.32 -4.26
CA GLY A 88 11.20 1.94 -3.64
C GLY A 88 11.12 2.33 -2.17
N THR A 89 12.21 2.23 -1.41
CA THR A 89 12.24 2.65 0.00
C THR A 89 12.01 4.16 0.13
N MET A 90 12.65 4.96 -0.72
CA MET A 90 12.49 6.40 -0.75
C MET A 90 11.10 6.83 -1.20
N HIS A 91 10.49 6.12 -2.17
CA HIS A 91 9.07 6.28 -2.49
C HIS A 91 8.18 6.09 -1.25
N SER A 92 8.38 5.01 -0.49
CA SER A 92 7.62 4.74 0.74
C SER A 92 7.82 5.80 1.83
N VAL A 93 9.04 6.36 1.96
CA VAL A 93 9.32 7.48 2.87
C VAL A 93 8.52 8.72 2.46
N GLY A 94 8.55 9.07 1.18
CA GLY A 94 7.77 10.18 0.62
C GLY A 94 6.28 10.01 0.89
N TYR A 95 5.74 8.82 0.64
CA TYR A 95 4.34 8.50 0.89
C TYR A 95 3.93 8.64 2.37
N MET A 96 4.78 8.17 3.30
CA MET A 96 4.52 8.31 4.74
C MET A 96 4.47 9.79 5.16
N LEU A 97 5.40 10.60 4.68
CA LEU A 97 5.43 12.03 4.96
C LEU A 97 4.24 12.76 4.32
N GLY A 98 3.86 12.38 3.10
CA GLY A 98 2.70 12.91 2.38
C GLY A 98 1.39 12.66 3.13
N LEU A 99 1.17 11.44 3.62
CA LEU A 99 -0.02 11.09 4.42
C LEU A 99 -0.21 11.98 5.66
N LEU A 100 0.89 12.40 6.30
CA LEU A 100 0.84 13.29 7.47
C LEU A 100 0.48 14.73 7.11
N LEU A 101 0.73 15.16 5.87
CA LEU A 101 0.49 16.52 5.40
C LEU A 101 -0.85 16.70 4.69
N VAL A 102 -1.27 15.72 3.88
CA VAL A 102 -2.48 15.83 3.04
C VAL A 102 -3.74 16.04 3.87
N GLY A 103 -3.87 15.40 5.04
CA GLY A 103 -5.02 15.60 5.94
C GLY A 103 -5.18 17.06 6.39
N PRO A 104 -4.18 17.64 7.10
CA PRO A 104 -4.20 19.04 7.50
C PRO A 104 -4.36 20.03 6.33
N LEU A 105 -3.72 19.75 5.19
CA LEU A 105 -3.87 20.58 3.98
C LEU A 105 -5.30 20.53 3.46
N SER A 106 -5.91 19.35 3.42
CA SER A 106 -7.29 19.11 2.97
C SER A 106 -8.29 19.83 3.88
N ASP A 107 -8.07 19.81 5.20
CA ASP A 107 -8.90 20.56 6.15
C ASP A 107 -8.74 22.08 5.99
N LYS A 108 -7.53 22.55 5.65
CA LYS A 108 -7.23 23.98 5.52
C LYS A 108 -7.75 24.57 4.21
N PHE A 109 -7.42 23.96 3.08
CA PHE A 109 -7.60 24.50 1.73
C PHE A 109 -8.84 23.98 0.99
N GLY A 110 -9.48 22.91 1.50
CA GLY A 110 -10.65 22.28 0.87
C GLY A 110 -10.32 20.92 0.28
N ARG A 111 -11.31 20.02 0.26
CA ARG A 111 -11.12 18.64 -0.24
C ARG A 111 -10.86 18.65 -1.73
N LYS A 112 -11.69 19.37 -2.50
CA LYS A 112 -11.58 19.49 -3.96
C LYS A 112 -10.23 20.06 -4.37
N SER A 113 -9.83 21.18 -3.74
CA SER A 113 -8.57 21.87 -4.04
C SER A 113 -7.37 20.95 -3.83
N VAL A 114 -7.36 20.19 -2.73
CA VAL A 114 -6.25 19.27 -2.43
C VAL A 114 -6.24 18.07 -3.36
N VAL A 115 -7.38 17.48 -3.72
CA VAL A 115 -7.43 16.40 -4.73
C VAL A 115 -6.80 16.84 -6.05
N ILE A 116 -7.17 18.02 -6.56
CA ILE A 116 -6.63 18.55 -7.82
C ILE A 116 -5.14 18.85 -7.67
N PHE A 117 -4.73 19.52 -6.60
CA PHE A 117 -3.34 19.86 -6.34
C PHE A 117 -2.44 18.61 -6.27
N THR A 118 -2.84 17.59 -5.50
CA THR A 118 -2.02 16.40 -5.31
C THR A 118 -1.96 15.57 -6.59
N ALA A 119 -3.08 15.39 -7.31
CA ALA A 119 -3.09 14.67 -8.58
C ALA A 119 -2.23 15.35 -9.67
N VAL A 120 -2.34 16.68 -9.82
CA VAL A 120 -1.54 17.43 -10.80
C VAL A 120 -0.07 17.46 -10.40
N SER A 121 0.25 17.64 -9.11
CA SER A 121 1.64 17.60 -8.61
C SER A 121 2.27 16.23 -8.84
N CYS A 122 1.53 15.15 -8.58
CA CYS A 122 1.94 13.78 -8.88
C CYS A 122 2.27 13.60 -10.36
N ALA A 123 1.39 14.06 -11.26
CA ALA A 123 1.59 13.99 -12.71
C ALA A 123 2.82 14.78 -13.17
N ILE A 124 3.00 16.01 -12.70
CA ILE A 124 4.15 16.86 -13.07
C ILE A 124 5.46 16.23 -12.60
N VAL A 125 5.56 15.86 -11.32
CA VAL A 125 6.79 15.26 -10.77
C VAL A 125 7.07 13.91 -11.45
N GLY A 126 6.03 13.11 -11.71
CA GLY A 126 6.12 11.86 -12.45
C GLY A 126 6.64 12.01 -13.88
N LEU A 127 6.20 13.04 -14.60
CA LEU A 127 6.71 13.37 -15.93
C LEU A 127 8.16 13.88 -15.86
N CYS A 128 8.52 14.67 -14.86
CA CYS A 128 9.90 15.08 -14.63
C CYS A 128 10.83 13.87 -14.43
N LYS A 129 10.39 12.80 -13.75
CA LYS A 129 11.17 11.55 -13.63
C LYS A 129 11.54 10.95 -14.99
N SER A 130 10.67 11.06 -15.99
CA SER A 130 10.87 10.47 -17.32
C SER A 130 11.97 11.14 -18.16
N ILE A 131 12.41 12.35 -17.79
CA ILE A 131 13.43 13.13 -18.53
C ILE A 131 14.78 13.23 -17.81
N VAL A 132 14.89 12.70 -16.59
CA VAL A 132 16.08 12.83 -15.75
C VAL A 132 17.14 11.79 -16.11
N TYR A 133 18.41 12.20 -16.17
CA TYR A 133 19.58 11.34 -16.39
C TYR A 133 20.50 11.22 -15.17
N SER A 134 20.20 11.92 -14.07
CA SER A 134 20.92 11.79 -12.80
C SER A 134 20.17 10.87 -11.84
N TYR A 135 20.83 9.80 -11.38
CA TYR A 135 20.24 8.82 -10.47
C TYR A 135 19.74 9.48 -9.16
N TRP A 136 20.55 10.35 -8.55
CA TRP A 136 20.18 10.99 -7.29
C TRP A 136 19.01 11.97 -7.45
N LEU A 137 18.96 12.68 -8.58
CA LEU A 137 17.81 13.53 -8.89
C LEU A 137 16.54 12.70 -9.11
N TYR A 138 16.66 11.54 -9.77
CA TYR A 138 15.55 10.60 -9.92
C TYR A 138 15.02 10.15 -8.54
N VAL A 139 15.91 9.77 -7.61
CA VAL A 139 15.52 9.37 -6.24
C VAL A 139 14.80 10.49 -5.48
N VAL A 140 15.27 11.74 -5.62
CA VAL A 140 14.61 12.90 -5.01
C VAL A 140 13.20 13.08 -5.58
N LEU A 141 13.04 13.00 -6.91
CA LEU A 141 11.73 13.12 -7.56
C LEU A 141 10.80 11.94 -7.22
N GLU A 142 11.35 10.73 -7.09
CA GLU A 142 10.62 9.54 -6.64
C GLU A 142 10.11 9.69 -5.19
N THR A 143 10.85 10.41 -4.35
CA THR A 143 10.41 10.73 -2.98
C THR A 143 9.36 11.84 -2.98
N LEU A 144 9.56 12.86 -3.83
CA LEU A 144 8.71 14.04 -3.91
C LEU A 144 7.32 13.72 -4.48
N GLU A 145 7.25 12.79 -5.42
CA GLU A 145 6.02 12.40 -6.10
C GLU A 145 4.93 11.92 -5.13
N PRO A 146 5.13 10.90 -4.28
CA PRO A 146 4.12 10.49 -3.31
C PRO A 146 3.98 11.45 -2.12
N PHE A 147 5.01 12.27 -1.83
CA PHE A 147 4.96 13.29 -0.77
C PHE A 147 3.94 14.40 -1.08
N LEU A 148 3.94 14.90 -2.33
CA LEU A 148 2.98 15.90 -2.80
C LEU A 148 1.74 15.26 -3.43
N GLY A 149 1.82 13.99 -3.83
CA GLY A 149 0.93 13.38 -4.82
C GLY A 149 -0.14 12.44 -4.28
N ASP A 150 -0.30 12.28 -2.96
CA ASP A 150 -1.35 11.43 -2.41
C ASP A 150 -2.76 12.03 -2.64
N CYS A 151 -3.34 11.69 -3.79
CA CYS A 151 -4.69 12.04 -4.17
C CYS A 151 -5.74 11.10 -3.60
N TYR A 152 -5.36 9.86 -3.24
CA TYR A 152 -6.31 8.84 -2.80
C TYR A 152 -6.95 9.23 -1.48
N SER A 153 -6.16 9.68 -0.50
CA SER A 153 -6.68 10.07 0.82
C SER A 153 -7.69 11.21 0.75
N ALA A 154 -7.37 12.28 0.00
CA ALA A 154 -8.26 13.41 -0.16
C ALA A 154 -9.54 13.04 -0.95
N THR A 155 -9.41 12.20 -1.98
CA THR A 155 -10.55 11.70 -2.78
C THR A 155 -11.47 10.83 -1.92
N PHE A 156 -10.91 9.96 -1.09
CA PHE A 156 -11.66 9.11 -0.18
C PHE A 156 -12.47 9.94 0.82
N THR A 157 -11.87 10.96 1.42
CA THR A 157 -12.57 11.88 2.33
C THR A 157 -13.69 12.62 1.61
N LEU A 158 -13.42 13.20 0.43
CA LEU A 158 -14.44 13.90 -0.36
C LEU A 158 -15.62 12.99 -0.70
N ALA A 159 -15.34 11.77 -1.16
CA ALA A 159 -16.36 10.81 -1.55
C ALA A 159 -17.27 10.43 -0.38
N ILE A 160 -16.71 10.24 0.82
CA ILE A 160 -17.49 9.91 2.03
C ILE A 160 -18.28 11.11 2.55
N GLU A 161 -17.72 12.33 2.48
CA GLU A 161 -18.40 13.55 2.93
C GLU A 161 -19.52 14.01 1.97
N THR A 162 -19.55 13.48 0.75
CA THR A 162 -20.57 13.79 -0.28
C THR A 162 -21.81 12.90 -0.17
N VAL A 163 -21.70 11.73 0.48
CA VAL A 163 -22.79 10.76 0.55
C VAL A 163 -23.32 10.57 1.96
N THR A 164 -24.58 10.18 2.08
CA THR A 164 -25.17 9.84 3.38
C THR A 164 -24.54 8.57 3.95
N LYS A 165 -24.58 8.44 5.28
CA LYS A 165 -24.04 7.28 6.01
C LYS A 165 -24.43 5.92 5.45
N GLU A 166 -25.67 5.77 4.99
CA GLU A 166 -26.21 4.53 4.44
C GLU A 166 -25.51 4.09 3.15
N HIS A 167 -25.06 5.04 2.33
CA HIS A 167 -24.43 4.77 1.03
C HIS A 167 -22.90 4.69 1.12
N ARG A 168 -22.29 5.04 2.26
CA ARG A 168 -20.83 5.00 2.45
C ARG A 168 -20.20 3.63 2.14
N PRO A 169 -20.77 2.48 2.57
CA PRO A 169 -20.17 1.18 2.26
C PRO A 169 -20.08 0.92 0.75
N LEU A 170 -21.11 1.33 -0.02
CA LEU A 170 -21.13 1.20 -1.47
C LEU A 170 -20.03 2.04 -2.13
N ILE A 171 -19.89 3.31 -1.72
CA ILE A 171 -18.84 4.20 -2.25
C ILE A 171 -17.44 3.68 -1.93
N ILE A 172 -17.21 3.20 -0.70
CA ILE A 172 -15.92 2.60 -0.29
C ILE A 172 -15.61 1.37 -1.16
N PHE A 173 -16.61 0.52 -1.43
CA PHE A 173 -16.46 -0.62 -2.32
C PHE A 173 -16.08 -0.18 -3.74
N VAL A 174 -16.82 0.78 -4.32
CA VAL A 174 -16.56 1.32 -5.66
C VAL A 174 -15.14 1.89 -5.78
N LEU A 175 -14.69 2.69 -4.81
CA LEU A 175 -13.32 3.22 -4.79
C LEU A 175 -12.27 2.09 -4.78
N SER A 176 -12.50 1.03 -4.00
CA SER A 176 -11.60 -0.13 -3.96
C SER A 176 -11.56 -0.90 -5.29
N MET A 177 -12.68 -0.96 -6.03
CA MET A 177 -12.70 -1.56 -7.37
C MET A 177 -11.86 -0.75 -8.35
N PHE A 178 -12.01 0.58 -8.35
CA PHE A 178 -11.21 1.46 -9.20
C PHE A 178 -9.71 1.38 -8.89
N THR A 179 -9.30 1.27 -7.63
CA THR A 179 -7.89 1.03 -7.27
C THR A 179 -7.36 -0.27 -7.88
N THR A 180 -8.17 -1.33 -7.87
CA THR A 180 -7.77 -2.64 -8.40
C THR A 180 -7.68 -2.61 -9.93
N LEU A 181 -8.67 -2.00 -10.60
CA LEU A 181 -8.65 -1.76 -12.04
C LEU A 181 -7.47 -0.90 -12.47
N GLY A 182 -7.14 0.14 -11.69
CA GLY A 182 -5.95 0.96 -11.90
C GLY A 182 -4.66 0.14 -11.88
N GLY A 183 -4.47 -0.72 -10.87
CA GLY A 183 -3.30 -1.60 -10.83
C GLY A 183 -3.27 -2.65 -11.95
N MET A 184 -4.43 -3.18 -12.37
CA MET A 184 -4.48 -4.06 -13.56
C MET A 184 -4.09 -3.31 -14.84
N SER A 185 -4.59 -2.08 -15.01
CA SER A 185 -4.25 -1.23 -16.15
C SER A 185 -2.75 -0.90 -16.17
N LEU A 186 -2.13 -0.72 -15.01
CA LEU A 186 -0.68 -0.52 -14.87
C LEU A 186 0.10 -1.70 -15.44
N ALA A 187 -0.32 -2.93 -15.16
CA ALA A 187 0.32 -4.13 -15.71
C ALA A 187 0.24 -4.18 -17.25
N VAL A 188 -0.92 -3.81 -17.81
CA VAL A 188 -1.15 -3.77 -19.26
C VAL A 188 -0.29 -2.68 -19.91
N ILE A 189 -0.29 -1.46 -19.36
CA ILE A 189 0.53 -0.35 -19.87
C ILE A 189 2.01 -0.70 -19.80
N ALA A 190 2.47 -1.32 -18.70
CA ALA A 190 3.86 -1.75 -18.54
C ALA A 190 4.27 -2.85 -19.54
N TRP A 191 3.32 -3.69 -19.96
CA TRP A 191 3.55 -4.68 -21.02
C TRP A 191 3.66 -3.99 -22.39
N LEU A 192 2.75 -3.06 -22.70
CA LEU A 192 2.72 -2.35 -23.99
C LEU A 192 3.86 -1.34 -24.17
N ALA A 193 4.40 -0.78 -23.08
CA ALA A 193 5.52 0.15 -23.07
C ALA A 193 6.72 -0.43 -22.31
N PRO A 194 7.58 -1.24 -22.95
CA PRO A 194 8.74 -1.87 -22.30
C PRO A 194 9.81 -0.86 -21.86
N ASN A 195 9.93 0.27 -22.57
CA ASN A 195 10.83 1.36 -22.23
C ASN A 195 10.31 2.10 -21.00
N TRP A 196 11.13 2.21 -19.96
CA TRP A 196 10.71 2.75 -18.67
C TRP A 196 10.33 4.24 -18.73
N ARG A 197 10.95 5.04 -19.61
CA ARG A 197 10.62 6.47 -19.77
C ARG A 197 9.25 6.63 -20.44
N ILE A 198 8.99 5.89 -21.52
CA ILE A 198 7.69 5.88 -22.20
C ILE A 198 6.59 5.38 -21.25
N PHE A 199 6.90 4.34 -20.46
CA PHE A 199 6.00 3.85 -19.42
C PHE A 199 5.63 4.94 -18.40
N LEU A 200 6.60 5.69 -17.88
CA LEU A 200 6.32 6.81 -16.96
C LEU A 200 5.45 7.88 -17.62
N ILE A 201 5.72 8.25 -18.87
CA ILE A 201 4.90 9.22 -19.60
C ILE A 201 3.46 8.71 -19.74
N ALA A 202 3.28 7.44 -20.11
CA ALA A 202 1.96 6.85 -20.32
C ALA A 202 1.10 6.83 -19.03
N ILE A 203 1.71 6.60 -17.86
CA ILE A 203 0.97 6.53 -16.59
C ILE A 203 0.72 7.92 -15.97
N TYR A 204 1.64 8.88 -16.13
CA TYR A 204 1.54 10.19 -15.48
C TYR A 204 0.89 11.26 -16.36
N ALA A 205 1.02 11.21 -17.69
CA ALA A 205 0.43 12.21 -18.58
C ALA A 205 -1.09 12.33 -18.45
N PRO A 206 -1.87 11.23 -18.34
CA PRO A 206 -3.32 11.34 -18.09
C PRO A 206 -3.66 12.03 -16.78
N GLY A 207 -2.76 12.01 -15.79
CA GLY A 207 -2.94 12.68 -14.50
C GLY A 207 -3.07 14.20 -14.62
N LEU A 208 -2.53 14.82 -15.69
CA LEU A 208 -2.70 16.26 -15.94
C LEU A 208 -4.16 16.64 -16.20
N LEU A 209 -5.00 15.70 -16.66
CA LEU A 209 -6.42 15.94 -16.91
C LEU A 209 -7.21 16.19 -15.62
N TYR A 210 -6.65 15.87 -14.43
CA TYR A 210 -7.28 16.21 -13.16
C TYR A 210 -7.47 17.72 -12.96
N ILE A 211 -6.75 18.57 -13.68
CA ILE A 211 -6.98 20.01 -13.65
C ILE A 211 -8.41 20.37 -14.13
N LEU A 212 -8.98 19.58 -15.03
CA LEU A 212 -10.34 19.77 -15.55
C LEU A 212 -11.41 19.53 -14.49
N TYR A 213 -11.09 18.82 -13.40
CA TYR A 213 -12.03 18.58 -12.29
C TYR A 213 -12.37 19.88 -11.54
N ILE A 214 -11.65 20.97 -11.78
CA ILE A 214 -12.06 22.30 -11.30
C ILE A 214 -13.45 22.70 -11.80
N PHE A 215 -13.85 22.22 -12.99
CA PHE A 215 -15.14 22.57 -13.61
C PHE A 215 -16.28 21.61 -13.23
N TRP A 216 -15.98 20.35 -12.92
CA TRP A 216 -17.00 19.31 -12.75
C TRP A 216 -17.19 18.82 -11.32
N MET A 217 -16.18 18.96 -10.47
CA MET A 217 -16.24 18.45 -9.10
C MET A 217 -16.74 19.53 -8.16
N ASP A 218 -17.65 19.19 -7.25
CA ASP A 218 -18.08 20.08 -6.18
C ASP A 218 -17.18 19.93 -4.93
N GLU A 219 -17.22 20.93 -4.06
CA GLU A 219 -16.53 20.88 -2.76
C GLU A 219 -17.43 20.21 -1.71
N SER A 220 -16.81 19.65 -0.67
CA SER A 220 -17.54 19.04 0.45
C SER A 220 -18.49 20.02 1.15
N VAL A 221 -19.78 19.67 1.23
CA VAL A 221 -20.81 20.41 1.99
C VAL A 221 -20.32 20.66 3.42
N ARG A 222 -19.78 19.61 4.03
CA ARG A 222 -19.30 19.60 5.41
C ARG A 222 -18.15 20.59 5.60
N TRP A 223 -17.20 20.59 4.66
CA TRP A 223 -16.09 21.54 4.71
C TRP A 223 -16.58 22.99 4.55
N LEU A 224 -17.49 23.24 3.60
CA LEU A 224 -18.06 24.58 3.38
C LEU A 224 -18.82 25.10 4.61
N LEU A 225 -19.63 24.25 5.26
CA LEU A 225 -20.33 24.59 6.50
C LEU A 225 -19.36 24.92 7.63
N ASN A 226 -18.31 24.12 7.81
CA ASN A 226 -17.26 24.37 8.82
C ASN A 226 -16.47 25.65 8.56
N LYS A 227 -16.32 26.08 7.31
CA LYS A 227 -15.70 27.36 6.94
C LYS A 227 -16.67 28.54 6.97
N GLY A 228 -17.93 28.33 7.33
CA GLY A 228 -18.96 29.37 7.35
C GLY A 228 -19.43 29.83 5.97
N LYS A 229 -19.12 29.10 4.90
CA LYS A 229 -19.48 29.44 3.51
C LYS A 229 -20.92 29.03 3.17
N LYS A 230 -21.89 29.60 3.88
CA LYS A 230 -23.31 29.23 3.76
C LYS A 230 -23.93 29.51 2.39
N VAL A 231 -23.50 30.59 1.72
CA VAL A 231 -24.00 30.96 0.39
C VAL A 231 -23.64 29.89 -0.65
N ASP A 232 -22.41 29.38 -0.60
CA ASP A 232 -21.96 28.32 -1.51
C ASP A 232 -22.73 27.02 -1.27
N VAL A 233 -23.00 26.69 0.01
CA VAL A 233 -23.79 25.52 0.40
C VAL A 233 -25.23 25.62 -0.10
N ASP A 234 -25.88 26.78 0.09
CA ASP A 234 -27.24 27.04 -0.38
C ASP A 234 -27.34 26.85 -1.90
N LYS A 235 -26.42 27.45 -2.66
CA LYS A 235 -26.35 27.29 -4.12
C LYS A 235 -26.20 25.82 -4.53
N MET A 236 -25.30 25.09 -3.87
CA MET A 236 -25.02 23.69 -4.19
C MET A 236 -26.20 22.77 -3.90
N ILE A 237 -26.86 22.94 -2.75
CA ILE A 237 -28.05 22.16 -2.38
C ILE A 237 -29.23 22.47 -3.30
N ARG A 238 -29.46 23.74 -3.64
CA ARG A 238 -30.50 24.13 -4.61
C ARG A 238 -30.26 23.52 -5.99
N GLN A 239 -29.02 23.50 -6.44
CA GLN A 239 -28.66 22.86 -7.70
C GLN A 239 -28.90 21.34 -7.66
N ALA A 240 -28.49 20.66 -6.59
CA ALA A 240 -28.74 19.24 -6.41
C ALA A 240 -30.25 18.91 -6.33
N ALA A 241 -31.03 19.73 -5.62
CA ALA A 241 -32.48 19.56 -5.52
C ALA A 241 -33.19 19.79 -6.86
N LYS A 242 -32.73 20.77 -7.66
CA LYS A 242 -33.24 21.00 -9.01
C LYS A 242 -32.99 19.80 -9.93
N THR A 243 -31.80 19.22 -9.87
CA THR A 243 -31.44 18.02 -10.65
C THR A 243 -32.29 16.81 -10.22
N ASN A 244 -32.51 16.64 -8.91
CA ASN A 244 -33.27 15.53 -8.35
C ASN A 244 -34.78 15.78 -8.29
N ARG A 245 -35.26 16.96 -8.72
CA ARG A 245 -36.67 17.39 -8.68
C ARG A 245 -37.30 17.31 -7.28
N ILE A 246 -36.54 17.72 -6.27
CA ILE A 246 -36.96 17.73 -4.85
C ILE A 246 -37.30 19.17 -4.44
N VAL A 247 -38.41 19.36 -3.74
CA VAL A 247 -38.77 20.64 -3.11
C VAL A 247 -37.99 20.77 -1.79
N ILE A 248 -37.27 21.88 -1.61
CA ILE A 248 -36.46 22.12 -0.41
C ILE A 248 -37.31 22.83 0.65
N ASP A 249 -37.19 22.38 1.90
CA ASP A 249 -37.65 23.13 3.07
C ASP A 249 -36.62 24.23 3.42
N GLU A 250 -36.99 25.49 3.16
CA GLU A 250 -36.16 26.67 3.40
C GLU A 250 -35.73 26.81 4.87
N MET A 251 -36.55 26.37 5.84
CA MET A 251 -36.19 26.43 7.25
C MET A 251 -35.13 25.40 7.63
N GLN A 252 -35.13 24.23 6.97
CA GLN A 252 -34.08 23.23 7.19
C GLN A 252 -32.76 23.66 6.58
N LEU A 253 -32.80 24.31 5.41
CA LEU A 253 -31.64 24.83 4.71
C LEU A 253 -30.94 25.94 5.51
N SER A 254 -31.70 26.89 6.06
CA SER A 254 -31.15 27.99 6.88
C SER A 254 -30.56 27.52 8.22
N ASN A 255 -31.08 26.42 8.75
CA ASN A 255 -30.66 25.83 10.03
C ASN A 255 -29.53 24.80 9.90
N LEU A 256 -28.99 24.57 8.69
CA LEU A 256 -27.81 23.74 8.49
C LEU A 256 -26.62 24.29 9.30
N LYS A 257 -26.23 23.51 10.31
CA LYS A 257 -25.02 23.75 11.11
C LYS A 257 -24.32 22.41 11.29
N CYS A 258 -22.99 22.47 11.34
CA CYS A 258 -22.20 21.39 11.89
C CYS A 258 -21.96 21.75 13.36
N GLU A 259 -22.40 20.90 14.27
CA GLU A 259 -21.93 21.01 15.66
C GLU A 259 -20.42 20.75 15.65
N GLU A 260 -19.64 21.60 16.32
CA GLU A 260 -18.23 21.32 16.61
C GLU A 260 -18.16 20.13 17.57
N ASN A 261 -18.31 18.93 17.02
CA ASN A 261 -18.25 17.71 17.81
C ASN A 261 -16.80 17.42 18.20
N SER A 262 -16.57 17.57 19.51
CA SER A 262 -15.45 17.15 20.35
C SER A 262 -14.28 18.14 20.54
N SER A 263 -14.17 18.54 21.81
CA SER A 263 -12.94 18.92 22.49
C SER A 263 -11.74 18.18 21.89
N LYS A 264 -10.80 18.94 21.31
CA LYS A 264 -9.48 18.42 20.93
C LYS A 264 -8.76 17.99 22.20
N VAL A 265 -9.04 16.78 22.69
CA VAL A 265 -8.26 16.19 23.77
C VAL A 265 -6.84 16.05 23.24
N SER A 266 -5.90 16.71 23.89
CA SER A 266 -4.50 16.72 23.46
C SER A 266 -3.97 15.29 23.36
N LEU A 267 -3.29 15.00 22.25
CA LEU A 267 -2.68 13.69 21.95
C LEU A 267 -1.78 13.22 23.10
N LYS A 268 -1.12 14.15 23.80
CA LYS A 268 -0.30 13.87 24.99
C LYS A 268 -1.11 13.32 26.17
N ILE A 269 -2.30 13.88 26.42
CA ILE A 269 -3.19 13.44 27.51
C ILE A 269 -3.75 12.06 27.18
N LEU A 270 -4.14 11.85 25.93
CA LEU A 270 -4.68 10.60 25.42
C LEU A 270 -3.67 9.44 25.54
N VAL A 271 -2.44 9.66 25.05
CA VAL A 271 -1.35 8.69 25.14
C VAL A 271 -1.00 8.40 26.60
N LYS A 272 -0.92 9.43 27.46
CA LYS A 272 -0.64 9.23 28.89
C LYS A 272 -1.68 8.36 29.59
N MET A 273 -2.96 8.50 29.24
CA MET A 273 -4.04 7.67 29.79
C MET A 273 -3.98 6.23 29.27
N THR A 274 -3.66 6.02 27.99
CA THR A 274 -3.48 4.67 27.42
C THR A 274 -2.28 3.94 28.04
N PHE A 275 -1.17 4.64 28.27
CA PHE A 275 0.04 4.08 28.91
C PHE A 275 -0.13 3.85 30.41
N SER A 276 -1.16 4.41 31.05
CA SER A 276 -1.45 4.20 32.47
C SER A 276 -2.02 2.80 32.77
N SER A 277 -2.60 2.12 31.77
CA SER A 277 -3.12 0.76 31.90
C SER A 277 -2.20 -0.25 31.24
N LYS A 278 -1.71 -1.23 32.01
CA LYS A 278 -0.88 -2.33 31.49
C LYS A 278 -1.59 -3.12 30.38
N LYS A 279 -2.92 -3.27 30.47
CA LYS A 279 -3.72 -4.00 29.47
C LYS A 279 -3.83 -3.23 28.15
N LEU A 280 -4.13 -1.92 28.22
CA LEU A 280 -4.20 -1.09 27.01
C LEU A 280 -2.83 -0.95 26.33
N PHE A 281 -1.76 -0.85 27.12
CA PHE A 281 -0.40 -0.83 26.57
C PHE A 281 -0.04 -2.15 25.86
N LEU A 282 -0.37 -3.31 26.45
CA LEU A 282 -0.16 -4.60 25.79
C LEU A 282 -0.97 -4.73 24.49
N ARG A 283 -2.24 -4.26 24.49
CA ARG A 283 -3.07 -4.21 23.27
C ARG A 283 -2.47 -3.32 22.20
N LEU A 284 -1.94 -2.16 22.58
CA LEU A 284 -1.24 -1.25 21.68
C LEU A 284 -0.02 -1.93 21.03
N LEU A 285 0.81 -2.63 21.82
CA LEU A 285 1.97 -3.35 21.28
C LEU A 285 1.55 -4.47 20.31
N CYS A 286 0.51 -5.24 20.65
CA CYS A 286 -0.05 -6.25 19.76
C CYS A 286 -0.59 -5.62 18.47
N CYS A 287 -1.27 -4.47 18.56
CA CYS A 287 -1.75 -3.72 17.39
C CYS A 287 -0.60 -3.28 16.49
N ILE A 288 0.47 -2.71 17.06
CA ILE A 288 1.65 -2.31 16.29
C ILE A 288 2.25 -3.52 15.55
N CYS A 289 2.37 -4.68 16.21
CA CYS A 289 2.83 -5.91 15.57
C CYS A 289 1.91 -6.35 14.42
N MET A 290 0.59 -6.36 14.62
CA MET A 290 -0.39 -6.70 13.57
C MET A 290 -0.30 -5.74 12.37
N TRP A 291 -0.23 -4.44 12.63
CA TRP A 291 -0.11 -3.41 11.58
C TRP A 291 1.19 -3.52 10.80
N PHE A 292 2.30 -3.72 11.50
CA PHE A 292 3.60 -3.94 10.88
C PHE A 292 3.56 -5.14 9.94
N THR A 293 3.13 -6.31 10.41
CA THR A 293 3.07 -7.53 9.60
C THR A 293 2.09 -7.41 8.43
N ALA A 294 0.90 -6.84 8.66
CA ALA A 294 -0.11 -6.68 7.63
C ALA A 294 0.39 -5.78 6.49
N LEU A 295 1.02 -4.64 6.83
CA LEU A 295 1.60 -3.75 5.83
C LEU A 295 2.85 -4.34 5.19
N PHE A 296 3.73 -4.98 5.95
CA PHE A 296 4.92 -5.65 5.42
C PHE A 296 4.53 -6.65 4.34
N ASN A 297 3.62 -7.58 4.64
CA ASN A 297 3.17 -8.59 3.70
C ASN A 297 2.44 -7.97 2.49
N ALA A 298 1.59 -6.97 2.72
CA ALA A 298 0.83 -6.35 1.63
C ALA A 298 1.76 -5.71 0.58
N TYR A 299 2.81 -5.01 1.01
CA TYR A 299 3.79 -4.38 0.12
C TYR A 299 4.82 -5.38 -0.41
N SER A 300 5.39 -6.23 0.44
CA SER A 300 6.42 -7.20 0.03
C SER A 300 5.88 -8.25 -0.95
N LEU A 301 4.65 -8.74 -0.77
CA LEU A 301 4.02 -9.65 -1.74
C LEU A 301 3.67 -8.95 -3.06
N LEU A 302 3.41 -7.64 -3.04
CA LEU A 302 3.19 -6.91 -4.28
C LEU A 302 4.51 -6.70 -5.03
N ILE A 303 5.57 -6.29 -4.32
CA ILE A 303 6.89 -5.99 -4.89
C ILE A 303 7.56 -7.26 -5.41
N ASN A 304 7.54 -8.37 -4.67
CA ASN A 304 8.19 -9.61 -5.10
C ASN A 304 7.41 -10.36 -6.19
N SER A 305 6.16 -9.97 -6.50
CA SER A 305 5.36 -10.63 -7.54
C SER A 305 6.01 -10.56 -8.92
N VAL A 306 6.77 -9.49 -9.22
CA VAL A 306 7.48 -9.35 -10.50
C VAL A 306 8.74 -10.19 -10.59
N SER A 307 9.24 -10.68 -9.45
CA SER A 307 10.40 -11.58 -9.36
C SER A 307 10.02 -13.05 -9.44
N LEU A 308 8.73 -13.37 -9.44
CA LEU A 308 8.24 -14.72 -9.67
C LEU A 308 8.58 -15.20 -11.07
N LYS A 309 8.80 -16.52 -11.20
CA LYS A 309 9.02 -17.16 -12.49
C LYS A 309 7.83 -16.93 -13.43
N GLY A 310 8.12 -16.85 -14.72
CA GLY A 310 7.12 -16.59 -15.76
C GLY A 310 7.12 -15.13 -16.19
N ASN A 311 5.94 -14.62 -16.59
CA ASN A 311 5.81 -13.26 -17.10
C ASN A 311 5.52 -12.30 -15.94
N LYS A 312 6.46 -11.37 -15.67
CA LYS A 312 6.35 -10.36 -14.60
C LYS A 312 5.07 -9.52 -14.66
N TYR A 313 4.57 -9.19 -15.87
CA TYR A 313 3.38 -8.38 -16.05
C TYR A 313 2.11 -9.15 -15.66
N LEU A 314 2.04 -10.43 -16.07
CA LEU A 314 0.96 -11.34 -15.67
C LEU A 314 0.98 -11.59 -14.16
N ASN A 315 2.17 -11.85 -13.59
CA ASN A 315 2.31 -12.12 -12.16
C ASN A 315 1.86 -10.92 -11.31
N TYR A 316 2.27 -9.70 -11.68
CA TYR A 316 1.79 -8.48 -11.03
C TYR A 316 0.28 -8.29 -11.19
N GLY A 317 -0.26 -8.43 -12.41
CA GLY A 317 -1.68 -8.28 -12.69
C GLY A 317 -2.55 -9.26 -11.90
N LEU A 318 -2.17 -10.54 -11.85
CA LEU A 318 -2.84 -11.56 -11.05
C LEU A 318 -2.79 -11.25 -9.55
N THR A 319 -1.64 -10.79 -9.06
CA THR A 319 -1.44 -10.41 -7.65
C THR A 319 -2.35 -9.24 -7.26
N VAL A 320 -2.47 -8.20 -8.09
CA VAL A 320 -3.37 -7.07 -7.87
C VAL A 320 -4.84 -7.50 -7.90
N THR A 321 -5.20 -8.39 -8.83
CA THR A 321 -6.57 -8.88 -9.01
C THR A 321 -7.12 -9.55 -7.75
N THR A 322 -6.26 -10.10 -6.87
CA THR A 322 -6.67 -10.66 -5.56
C THR A 322 -7.42 -9.69 -4.65
N GLY A 323 -7.32 -8.37 -4.88
CA GLY A 323 -8.08 -7.36 -4.16
C GLY A 323 -9.60 -7.47 -4.34
N LEU A 324 -10.07 -7.89 -5.52
CA LEU A 324 -11.50 -8.08 -5.81
C LEU A 324 -12.11 -9.24 -4.99
N PRO A 325 -11.62 -10.49 -5.09
CA PRO A 325 -12.16 -11.59 -4.31
C PRO A 325 -11.97 -11.37 -2.81
N ALA A 326 -10.86 -10.76 -2.37
CA ALA A 326 -10.67 -10.43 -0.96
C ALA A 326 -11.78 -9.50 -0.41
N SER A 327 -12.27 -8.56 -1.24
CA SER A 327 -13.37 -7.65 -0.87
C SER A 327 -14.72 -8.37 -0.73
N VAL A 328 -14.97 -9.41 -1.53
CA VAL A 328 -16.18 -10.26 -1.40
C VAL A 328 -16.06 -11.18 -0.18
N VAL A 329 -14.90 -11.81 0.00
CA VAL A 329 -14.61 -12.70 1.13
C VAL A 329 -14.78 -11.97 2.46
N ILE A 330 -14.26 -10.73 2.58
CA ILE A 330 -14.41 -9.99 3.83
C ILE A 330 -15.86 -9.60 4.11
N LEU A 331 -16.64 -9.21 3.09
CA LEU A 331 -18.07 -8.91 3.27
C LEU A 331 -18.83 -10.12 3.85
N TYR A 332 -18.53 -11.31 3.33
CA TYR A 332 -19.11 -12.55 3.85
C TYR A 332 -18.61 -12.90 5.27
N LEU A 333 -17.30 -12.83 5.51
CA LEU A 333 -16.72 -13.16 6.82
C LEU A 333 -17.20 -12.21 7.92
N LEU A 334 -17.33 -10.93 7.63
CA LEU A 334 -17.74 -9.92 8.61
C LEU A 334 -19.23 -9.98 8.97
N THR A 335 -20.07 -10.64 8.15
CA THR A 335 -21.50 -10.84 8.44
C THR A 335 -21.77 -12.15 9.17
N LYS A 336 -20.90 -13.16 9.03
CA LYS A 336 -21.10 -14.51 9.59
C LYS A 336 -20.17 -14.86 10.76
N CYS A 337 -19.01 -14.22 10.89
CA CYS A 337 -17.99 -14.59 11.86
C CYS A 337 -17.59 -13.41 12.75
N GLN A 338 -17.28 -13.75 14.01
CA GLN A 338 -16.65 -12.86 14.97
C GLN A 338 -15.27 -12.40 14.48
N ARG A 339 -14.87 -11.15 14.67
CA ARG A 339 -13.71 -10.46 14.04
C ARG A 339 -12.37 -11.15 14.29
N LYS A 340 -12.14 -11.66 15.50
CA LYS A 340 -10.85 -12.25 15.91
C LYS A 340 -10.50 -13.52 15.12
N ARG A 341 -11.47 -14.41 14.89
CA ARG A 341 -11.19 -15.72 14.26
C ARG A 341 -10.78 -15.58 12.79
N PRO A 342 -11.51 -14.87 11.91
CA PRO A 342 -11.08 -14.57 10.55
C PRO A 342 -9.72 -13.89 10.49
N LEU A 343 -9.38 -13.03 11.45
CA LEU A 343 -8.06 -12.39 11.51
C LEU A 343 -6.95 -13.42 11.74
N ILE A 344 -7.11 -14.28 12.74
CA ILE A 344 -6.16 -15.37 13.05
C ILE A 344 -6.03 -16.31 11.84
N PHE A 345 -7.14 -16.78 11.27
CA PHE A 345 -7.12 -17.66 10.11
C PHE A 345 -6.47 -17.01 8.89
N SER A 346 -6.70 -15.72 8.66
CA SER A 346 -6.09 -15.00 7.53
C SER A 346 -4.56 -14.92 7.68
N PHE A 347 -4.05 -14.63 8.88
CA PHE A 347 -2.61 -14.63 9.14
C PHE A 347 -2.00 -16.04 9.09
N LEU A 348 -2.68 -17.05 9.64
CA LEU A 348 -2.24 -18.44 9.57
C LEU A 348 -2.14 -18.92 8.11
N LEU A 349 -3.19 -18.71 7.31
CA LEU A 349 -3.21 -19.10 5.90
C LEU A 349 -2.17 -18.34 5.07
N THR A 350 -1.99 -17.04 5.34
CA THR A 350 -0.90 -16.26 4.70
C THR A 350 0.45 -16.89 5.05
N GLY A 351 0.66 -17.22 6.32
CA GLY A 351 1.89 -17.86 6.81
C GLY A 351 2.18 -19.19 6.13
N THR A 352 1.20 -20.09 6.13
CA THR A 352 1.34 -21.43 5.55
C THR A 352 1.57 -21.38 4.04
N PHE A 353 0.82 -20.57 3.30
CA PHE A 353 1.02 -20.44 1.85
C PHE A 353 2.37 -19.82 1.48
N CYS A 354 2.83 -18.81 2.21
CA CYS A 354 4.14 -18.18 1.98
C CYS A 354 5.31 -19.13 2.31
N ILE A 355 5.21 -19.92 3.39
CA ILE A 355 6.21 -20.94 3.72
C ILE A 355 6.18 -22.08 2.68
N ALA A 356 4.99 -22.56 2.32
CA ALA A 356 4.85 -23.58 1.28
C ALA A 356 5.47 -23.10 -0.04
N HIS A 357 5.20 -21.85 -0.44
CA HIS A 357 5.83 -21.24 -1.61
C HIS A 357 7.36 -21.19 -1.50
N SER A 358 7.93 -20.89 -0.32
CA SER A 358 9.38 -20.84 -0.13
C SER A 358 10.08 -22.18 -0.39
N ALA A 359 9.39 -23.30 -0.13
CA ALA A 359 9.90 -24.65 -0.33
C ALA A 359 9.66 -25.20 -1.75
N MET A 360 9.06 -24.42 -2.67
CA MET A 360 8.71 -24.92 -3.99
C MET A 360 9.94 -25.05 -4.91
N PRO A 361 10.16 -26.24 -5.50
CA PRO A 361 11.24 -26.44 -6.45
C PRO A 361 10.99 -25.66 -7.75
N PRO A 362 12.07 -25.37 -8.49
CA PRO A 362 12.03 -24.54 -9.69
C PRO A 362 11.11 -25.04 -10.82
N ASP A 363 10.78 -26.34 -10.83
CA ASP A 363 10.06 -27.02 -11.93
C ASP A 363 8.54 -26.80 -11.89
N TYR A 364 7.97 -26.48 -10.73
CA TYR A 364 6.53 -26.31 -10.55
C TYR A 364 6.13 -24.83 -10.48
N ALA A 365 6.43 -24.07 -11.53
CA ALA A 365 6.20 -22.62 -11.58
C ALA A 365 4.72 -22.23 -11.38
N TRP A 366 3.78 -22.97 -11.98
CA TRP A 366 2.34 -22.69 -11.84
C TRP A 366 1.85 -22.84 -10.40
N LEU A 367 2.34 -23.86 -9.68
CA LEU A 367 1.98 -24.12 -8.29
C LEU A 367 2.60 -23.06 -7.36
N SER A 368 3.84 -22.67 -7.65
CA SER A 368 4.52 -21.56 -6.95
C SER A 368 3.72 -20.27 -7.05
N VAL A 369 3.25 -19.90 -8.24
CA VAL A 369 2.41 -18.72 -8.47
C VAL A 369 1.04 -18.85 -7.77
N LEU A 370 0.40 -20.03 -7.82
CA LEU A 370 -0.88 -20.27 -7.16
C LEU A 370 -0.79 -20.10 -5.63
N LEU A 371 0.23 -20.67 -5.00
CA LEU A 371 0.49 -20.52 -3.56
C LEU A 371 0.74 -19.04 -3.21
N TYR A 372 1.53 -18.35 -4.02
CA TYR A 372 1.84 -16.94 -3.81
C TYR A 372 0.60 -16.03 -3.86
N ILE A 373 -0.23 -16.20 -4.89
CA ILE A 373 -1.49 -15.46 -5.06
C ILE A 373 -2.47 -15.79 -3.93
N SER A 374 -2.53 -17.05 -3.50
CA SER A 374 -3.37 -17.46 -2.36
C SER A 374 -2.91 -16.78 -1.07
N GLY A 375 -1.60 -16.73 -0.81
CA GLY A 375 -1.01 -15.96 0.29
C GLY A 375 -1.33 -14.47 0.22
N LYS A 376 -1.23 -13.86 -0.98
CA LYS A 376 -1.60 -12.45 -1.19
C LYS A 376 -3.08 -12.19 -0.90
N LEU A 377 -3.97 -13.08 -1.32
CA LEU A 377 -5.40 -12.95 -1.07
C LEU A 377 -5.67 -12.95 0.44
N CYS A 378 -5.15 -13.94 1.18
CA CYS A 378 -5.29 -14.02 2.63
C CYS A 378 -4.67 -12.80 3.34
N SER A 379 -3.51 -12.32 2.89
CA SER A 379 -2.87 -11.10 3.41
C SER A 379 -3.76 -9.86 3.20
N THR A 380 -4.44 -9.79 2.05
CA THR A 380 -5.35 -8.69 1.72
C THR A 380 -6.61 -8.72 2.59
N VAL A 381 -7.12 -9.91 2.92
CA VAL A 381 -8.21 -10.04 3.91
C VAL A 381 -7.73 -9.63 5.30
N ALA A 382 -6.55 -10.08 5.73
CA ALA A 382 -5.98 -9.77 7.04
C ALA A 382 -5.85 -8.25 7.25
N ILE A 383 -5.22 -7.53 6.31
CA ILE A 383 -5.03 -6.07 6.45
C ILE A 383 -6.37 -5.35 6.58
N ARG A 384 -7.39 -5.71 5.81
CA ARG A 384 -8.71 -5.08 5.87
C ARG A 384 -9.41 -5.32 7.22
N ILE A 385 -9.27 -6.52 7.79
CA ILE A 385 -9.77 -6.80 9.15
C ILE A 385 -8.97 -6.01 10.19
N VAL A 386 -7.64 -5.87 10.06
CA VAL A 386 -6.81 -5.07 10.98
C VAL A 386 -7.30 -3.62 11.07
N TYR A 387 -7.66 -2.99 9.95
CA TYR A 387 -8.23 -1.63 9.95
C TYR A 387 -9.50 -1.54 10.82
N ILE A 388 -10.40 -2.53 10.74
CA ILE A 388 -11.65 -2.54 11.51
C ILE A 388 -11.36 -2.87 12.97
N TYR A 389 -10.67 -3.99 13.22
CA TYR A 389 -10.42 -4.55 14.54
C TYR A 389 -9.62 -3.61 15.45
N THR A 390 -8.65 -2.89 14.90
CA THR A 390 -7.91 -1.87 15.66
C THR A 390 -8.83 -0.79 16.21
N SER A 391 -9.86 -0.40 15.45
CA SER A 391 -10.81 0.63 15.89
C SER A 391 -11.79 0.13 16.96
N GLU A 392 -11.98 -1.19 17.10
CA GLU A 392 -12.88 -1.77 18.10
C GLU A 392 -12.17 -2.04 19.45
N LEU A 393 -10.83 -2.07 19.47
CA LEU A 393 -10.03 -2.39 20.68
C LEU A 393 -9.84 -1.22 21.65
N PHE A 394 -10.06 0.01 21.20
CA PHE A 394 -9.78 1.23 21.95
C PHE A 394 -11.07 2.01 22.27
N PRO A 395 -11.12 2.74 23.41
CA PRO A 395 -12.28 3.55 23.77
C PRO A 395 -12.69 4.57 22.70
N THR A 396 -13.99 4.84 22.57
CA THR A 396 -14.58 5.73 21.55
C THR A 396 -13.85 7.08 21.41
N TYR A 397 -13.50 7.73 22.52
CA TYR A 397 -12.83 9.03 22.52
C TYR A 397 -11.33 8.96 22.13
N THR A 398 -10.69 7.77 22.20
CA THR A 398 -9.28 7.58 21.83
C THR A 398 -9.06 6.86 20.50
N ARG A 399 -10.09 6.16 20.03
CA ARG A 399 -10.07 5.18 18.95
C ARG A 399 -9.40 5.67 17.67
N ASN A 400 -9.82 6.82 17.16
CA ASN A 400 -9.29 7.34 15.88
C ASN A 400 -7.80 7.67 15.99
N THR A 401 -7.39 8.27 17.12
CA THR A 401 -5.98 8.61 17.38
C THR A 401 -5.12 7.37 17.55
N MET A 402 -5.58 6.37 18.30
CA MET A 402 -4.84 5.11 18.50
C MET A 402 -4.73 4.31 17.20
N HIS A 403 -5.80 4.25 16.41
CA HIS A 403 -5.77 3.64 15.08
C HIS A 403 -4.77 4.36 14.16
N ALA A 404 -4.79 5.70 14.12
CA ALA A 404 -3.83 6.49 13.33
C ALA A 404 -2.38 6.24 13.78
N LEU A 405 -2.12 6.17 15.09
CA LEU A 405 -0.81 5.87 15.64
C LEU A 405 -0.32 4.47 15.24
N CYS A 406 -1.15 3.44 15.40
CA CYS A 406 -0.79 2.07 15.01
C CYS A 406 -0.52 1.97 13.51
N SER A 407 -1.37 2.63 12.69
CA SER A 407 -1.20 2.66 11.24
C SER A 407 0.10 3.37 10.85
N ALA A 408 0.41 4.52 11.44
CA ALA A 408 1.64 5.28 11.18
C ALA A 408 2.89 4.47 11.54
N LEU A 409 2.93 3.83 12.71
CA LEU A 409 4.05 2.96 13.10
C LEU A 409 4.16 1.73 12.19
N GLY A 410 3.02 1.17 11.75
CA GLY A 410 2.99 0.09 10.77
C GLY A 410 3.57 0.48 9.41
N ARG A 411 3.54 1.76 9.01
CA ARG A 411 4.11 2.21 7.72
C ARG A 411 5.62 2.08 7.64
N VAL A 412 6.32 1.93 8.77
CA VAL A 412 7.75 1.55 8.79
C VAL A 412 7.96 0.24 8.02
N ALA A 413 7.00 -0.70 8.10
CA ALA A 413 7.06 -1.93 7.32
C ALA A 413 7.05 -1.70 5.80
N ALA A 414 6.29 -0.70 5.32
CA ALA A 414 6.23 -0.36 3.90
C ALA A 414 7.53 0.31 3.40
N ILE A 415 8.30 0.95 4.29
CA ILE A 415 9.63 1.50 4.00
C ILE A 415 10.67 0.37 3.84
N ILE A 416 10.54 -0.68 4.64
CA ILE A 416 11.42 -1.85 4.63
C ILE A 416 11.08 -2.82 3.47
N ALA A 417 9.80 -2.95 3.11
CA ALA A 417 9.33 -3.92 2.11
C ALA A 417 10.10 -3.89 0.75
N PRO A 418 10.45 -2.73 0.16
CA PRO A 418 11.23 -2.66 -1.08
C PRO A 418 12.64 -3.26 -1.01
N GLN A 419 13.18 -3.52 0.18
CA GLN A 419 14.47 -4.18 0.37
C GLN A 419 14.38 -5.71 0.27
N THR A 420 13.18 -6.27 0.35
CA THR A 420 12.98 -7.73 0.30
C THR A 420 13.50 -8.42 -0.98
N PRO A 421 13.51 -7.81 -2.19
CA PRO A 421 14.09 -8.45 -3.36
C PRO A 421 15.59 -8.75 -3.24
N LEU A 422 16.36 -8.01 -2.42
CA LEU A 422 17.79 -8.29 -2.19
C LEU A 422 18.01 -9.67 -1.56
N LEU A 423 17.01 -10.20 -0.85
CA LEU A 423 17.09 -11.52 -0.22
C LEU A 423 17.09 -12.66 -1.24
N ILE A 424 16.60 -12.42 -2.47
CA ILE A 424 16.57 -13.39 -3.56
C ILE A 424 17.99 -13.77 -4.02
N ASP A 425 18.98 -12.91 -3.77
CA ASP A 425 20.38 -13.19 -4.10
C ASP A 425 21.00 -14.26 -3.20
N TYR A 426 20.52 -14.37 -1.96
CA TYR A 426 20.94 -15.43 -1.05
C TYR A 426 20.15 -16.72 -1.27
N TRP A 427 18.81 -16.63 -1.31
CA TRP A 427 17.94 -17.76 -1.58
C TRP A 427 16.59 -17.30 -2.13
N ALA A 428 16.17 -17.89 -3.25
CA ALA A 428 14.95 -17.46 -3.96
C ALA A 428 13.67 -17.52 -3.12
N GLY A 429 13.59 -18.47 -2.16
CA GLY A 429 12.46 -18.62 -1.25
C GLY A 429 12.50 -17.70 -0.02
N LEU A 430 13.60 -16.98 0.22
CA LEU A 430 13.85 -16.26 1.47
C LEU A 430 12.85 -15.12 1.76
N PRO A 431 12.49 -14.26 0.78
CA PRO A 431 11.47 -13.24 1.03
C PRO A 431 10.16 -13.85 1.54
N SER A 432 9.71 -14.91 0.87
CA SER A 432 8.45 -15.61 1.20
C SER A 432 8.51 -16.33 2.53
N LEU A 433 9.65 -16.90 2.90
CA LEU A 433 9.86 -17.50 4.21
C LEU A 433 9.71 -16.45 5.34
N ILE A 434 10.34 -15.28 5.21
CA ILE A 434 10.24 -14.21 6.23
C ILE A 434 8.80 -13.72 6.37
N MET A 435 8.13 -13.44 5.25
CA MET A 435 6.71 -13.07 5.25
C MET A 435 5.84 -14.14 5.92
N GLY A 436 6.15 -15.41 5.67
CA GLY A 436 5.47 -16.55 6.25
C GLY A 436 5.61 -16.65 7.77
N ILE A 437 6.86 -16.63 8.26
CA ILE A 437 7.18 -16.70 9.70
C ILE A 437 6.55 -15.53 10.44
N LEU A 438 6.69 -14.31 9.92
CA LEU A 438 6.13 -13.11 10.54
C LEU A 438 4.60 -13.20 10.66
N SER A 439 3.93 -13.77 9.64
CA SER A 439 2.48 -14.00 9.67
C SER A 439 2.07 -15.01 10.74
N LEU A 440 2.78 -16.14 10.86
CA LEU A 440 2.49 -17.15 11.89
C LEU A 440 2.69 -16.60 13.30
N LEU A 441 3.79 -15.87 13.53
CA LEU A 441 4.04 -15.20 14.83
C LEU A 441 2.92 -14.20 15.15
N THR A 442 2.49 -13.42 14.15
CA THR A 442 1.40 -12.46 14.33
C THR A 442 0.07 -13.15 14.63
N ALA A 443 -0.22 -14.30 14.01
CA ALA A 443 -1.39 -15.10 14.35
C ALA A 443 -1.40 -15.52 15.82
N CYS A 444 -0.24 -15.94 16.36
CA CYS A 444 -0.07 -16.22 17.79
C CYS A 444 -0.30 -14.97 18.65
N VAL A 445 0.26 -13.82 18.27
CA VAL A 445 0.06 -12.54 19.00
C VAL A 445 -1.42 -12.15 19.03
N VAL A 446 -2.17 -12.33 17.94
CA VAL A 446 -3.62 -12.01 17.88
C VAL A 446 -4.42 -12.84 18.88
N THR A 447 -3.96 -14.04 19.25
CA THR A 447 -4.67 -14.86 20.26
C THR A 447 -4.73 -14.19 21.63
N LEU A 448 -3.76 -13.33 21.97
CA LEU A 448 -3.69 -12.55 23.21
C LEU A 448 -4.73 -11.42 23.28
N LEU A 449 -5.32 -11.05 22.15
CA LEU A 449 -6.32 -9.99 22.06
C LEU A 449 -7.74 -10.54 22.32
N PRO A 450 -8.64 -9.74 22.91
CA PRO A 450 -10.02 -10.15 23.15
C PRO A 450 -10.85 -10.20 21.86
N ASP A 451 -11.91 -11.00 21.83
CA ASP A 451 -12.90 -10.91 20.74
C ASP A 451 -13.78 -9.67 20.96
N THR A 452 -14.13 -8.94 19.89
CA THR A 452 -14.83 -7.64 19.93
C THR A 452 -16.27 -7.71 19.41
N SER A 453 -16.73 -8.89 19.03
CA SER A 453 -17.84 -9.05 18.07
C SER A 453 -19.25 -8.88 18.64
N ASP A 454 -19.40 -8.91 19.96
CA ASP A 454 -20.69 -8.84 20.65
C ASP A 454 -20.71 -7.80 21.79
N ASP A 455 -19.60 -7.08 22.00
CA ASP A 455 -19.47 -6.09 23.05
C ASP A 455 -19.87 -4.69 22.52
N VAL A 456 -20.67 -3.95 23.30
CA VAL A 456 -20.93 -2.52 23.00
C VAL A 456 -19.58 -1.81 22.96
N LEU A 457 -19.37 -0.97 21.93
CA LEU A 457 -18.13 -0.22 21.77
C LEU A 457 -17.78 0.50 23.09
N PRO A 458 -16.56 0.31 23.63
CA PRO A 458 -16.25 0.82 24.96
C PRO A 458 -16.16 2.35 24.91
N ASP A 459 -16.92 3.03 25.76
CA ASP A 459 -16.85 4.49 25.87
C ASP A 459 -15.74 4.93 26.82
N ASN A 460 -15.39 4.11 27.83
CA ASN A 460 -14.41 4.44 28.86
C ASN A 460 -13.25 3.44 28.96
N VAL A 461 -12.13 3.82 29.59
CA VAL A 461 -10.96 2.95 29.83
C VAL A 461 -11.35 1.63 30.53
N GLY A 462 -12.18 1.71 31.58
CA GLY A 462 -12.62 0.52 32.32
C GLY A 462 -13.44 -0.45 31.46
N GLN A 463 -14.32 0.07 30.60
CA GLN A 463 -15.09 -0.73 29.64
C GLN A 463 -14.16 -1.35 28.59
N ALA A 464 -13.18 -0.59 28.09
CA ALA A 464 -12.18 -1.14 27.17
C ALA A 464 -11.40 -2.28 27.82
N GLU A 465 -10.99 -2.15 29.09
CA GLU A 465 -10.33 -3.24 29.83
C GLU A 465 -11.21 -4.47 30.06
N ALA A 466 -12.53 -4.30 30.07
CA ALA A 466 -13.52 -5.36 30.24
C ALA A 466 -13.85 -6.10 28.93
N VAL A 467 -13.56 -5.52 27.75
CA VAL A 467 -13.77 -6.19 26.44
C VAL A 467 -13.15 -7.58 26.43
N GLY A 468 -13.97 -8.59 26.10
CA GLY A 468 -13.60 -10.01 26.10
C GLY A 468 -13.71 -10.75 27.43
N LYS A 469 -14.15 -10.12 28.52
CA LYS A 469 -14.61 -10.83 29.73
C LYS A 469 -16.10 -11.14 29.60
N LYS A 470 -16.46 -12.41 29.51
CA LYS A 470 -17.85 -12.83 29.74
C LYS A 470 -18.14 -12.73 31.24
N GLU A 471 -18.88 -11.72 31.67
CA GLU A 471 -19.56 -11.77 32.97
C GLU A 471 -21.01 -11.31 32.83
N LYS A 472 -21.89 -12.14 33.40
CA LYS A 472 -23.31 -11.89 33.59
C LYS A 472 -23.48 -10.66 34.48
N ASP A 473 -24.53 -9.89 34.20
CA ASP A 473 -25.06 -8.80 35.01
C ASP A 473 -24.17 -7.58 35.22
N ALA A 474 -24.44 -6.56 34.40
CA ALA A 474 -24.50 -5.18 34.88
C ALA A 474 -25.50 -4.41 34.01
N ASP A 475 -26.76 -4.49 34.43
CA ASP A 475 -27.71 -3.41 34.22
C ASP A 475 -27.12 -2.07 34.70
N VAL A 476 -27.73 -0.97 34.27
CA VAL A 476 -27.47 0.44 34.64
C VAL A 476 -26.56 1.23 33.67
N CYS A 477 -27.19 1.91 32.71
CA CYS A 477 -27.38 3.37 32.80
C CYS A 477 -28.33 3.94 31.73
N PRO A 478 -29.01 5.07 32.01
CA PRO A 478 -30.20 5.50 31.30
C PRO A 478 -29.87 6.10 29.92
N LYS A 479 -30.79 5.88 28.98
CA LYS A 479 -30.80 6.55 27.67
C LYS A 479 -30.83 8.06 27.90
N LEU A 480 -29.71 8.73 27.63
CA LEU A 480 -29.69 10.15 27.32
C LEU A 480 -30.47 10.35 26.03
N GLU A 481 -31.69 10.84 26.17
CA GLU A 481 -32.53 11.31 25.08
C GLU A 481 -31.78 12.46 24.38
N LYS A 482 -31.16 12.17 23.24
CA LYS A 482 -30.64 13.21 22.35
C LYS A 482 -31.86 13.93 21.76
N THR A 483 -32.08 15.16 22.20
CA THR A 483 -32.89 16.14 21.49
C THR A 483 -32.49 16.13 20.01
N LYS A 484 -33.49 15.96 19.13
CA LYS A 484 -33.33 16.00 17.67
C LYS A 484 -32.98 17.42 17.22
N ASN A 485 -31.73 17.83 17.41
CA ASN A 485 -31.13 18.84 16.56
C ASN A 485 -30.59 18.13 15.31
N THR A 486 -30.95 18.63 14.14
CA THR A 486 -30.57 18.09 12.83
C THR A 486 -29.07 18.37 12.58
N ASP A 487 -28.18 17.66 13.28
CA ASP A 487 -26.75 17.69 12.97
C ASP A 487 -26.54 16.97 11.62
N VAL A 488 -26.56 17.75 10.55
CA VAL A 488 -26.40 17.24 9.17
C VAL A 488 -25.00 16.70 8.95
N CYS A 489 -24.00 17.21 9.68
CA CYS A 489 -22.64 16.67 9.69
C CYS A 489 -22.56 15.26 10.31
N SER A 490 -23.51 14.90 11.18
CA SER A 490 -23.65 13.53 11.69
C SER A 490 -24.43 12.61 10.76
N ARG A 491 -25.08 13.10 9.71
CA ARG A 491 -25.84 12.28 8.75
C ARG A 491 -25.13 12.13 7.40
N LEU A 492 -24.40 13.18 7.01
CA LEU A 492 -23.32 13.17 6.01
C LEU A 492 -22.10 12.45 6.55
#